data_AF-A0A6M3IQD3-F1
#
_entry.id   AF-A0A6M3IQD3-F1
#
_cell.length_a   1.000
_cell.length_b   1.000
_cell.length_c   1.000
_cell.angle_alpha   90.00
_cell.angle_beta   90.00
_cell.angle_gamma   90.00
#
_symmetry.space_group_name_H-M   'P 1'
#
loop_
_entity.id
_entity.type
_entity.pdbx_description
1 polymer ?
#
loop_
_entity_poly.entity_id
_entity_poly.type
_entity_poly.pdbx_seq_one_letter_code
_entity_poly.pdbx_strand_id
1 'polypeptide(L)'
;MKYKLTDHNNRTRGNTQWGENTTNTAREGKPKLCTDTVIHYYDHPLLAVLLNPIHVHFSNPHLWEGKGQRTAHDGLKGGCKSFTTIRCIPLPKVTTNQRVRFAILCALEVYQDKNFEKWAIQWLKNKDRTTAADAASYADADAATAAYAAADAAAAYAATAAYAAADTAYAAAYAAADAAYAAAAAAYAAADTAYDAADTYDAAAAAAAAAAAAAGLTSKRLIQLAKQAMREEKE
;
A
#
# COMPACT_ATOMS: atom_id res chain seq x y z
N MET A 1 -3.96 19.64 25.29
CA MET A 1 -3.08 19.65 24.10
C MET A 1 -3.17 18.29 23.41
N LYS A 2 -2.90 18.20 22.10
CA LYS A 2 -2.90 16.96 21.31
C LYS A 2 -1.55 16.75 20.63
N TYR A 3 -1.25 15.52 20.22
CA TYR A 3 0.08 15.16 19.74
C TYR A 3 0.01 14.44 18.40
N LYS A 4 0.96 14.72 17.50
CA LYS A 4 1.01 14.12 16.17
C LYS A 4 2.42 13.67 15.82
N LEU A 5 2.55 12.47 15.28
CA LEU A 5 3.80 12.01 14.69
C LEU A 5 3.83 12.33 13.20
N THR A 6 5.02 12.65 12.73
CA THR A 6 5.38 12.74 11.32
C THR A 6 6.63 11.90 11.08
N ASP A 7 6.91 11.59 9.82
CA ASP A 7 8.22 11.07 9.44
C ASP A 7 9.34 12.11 9.67
N HIS A 8 10.59 11.71 9.37
CA HIS A 8 11.78 12.55 9.48
C HIS A 8 11.76 13.80 8.57
N ASN A 9 10.90 13.81 7.54
CA ASN A 9 10.71 14.94 6.62
C ASN A 9 9.49 15.79 6.99
N ASN A 10 8.92 15.60 8.18
CA ASN A 10 7.71 16.27 8.65
C ASN A 10 6.47 15.98 7.80
N ARG A 11 6.35 14.77 7.24
CA ARG A 11 5.20 14.37 6.43
C ARG A 11 4.37 13.27 7.10
N THR A 12 3.11 13.20 6.69
CA THR A 12 2.24 12.04 6.90
C THR A 12 1.70 11.52 5.56
N ARG A 13 0.89 10.46 5.60
CA ARG A 13 0.25 9.85 4.42
C ARG A 13 -0.25 10.89 3.39
N GLY A 14 -0.03 10.59 2.11
CA GLY A 14 -0.41 11.49 1.02
C GLY A 14 0.50 12.71 0.89
N ASN A 15 1.73 12.65 1.38
CA ASN A 15 2.70 13.75 1.39
C ASN A 15 2.21 15.02 2.10
N THR A 16 1.28 14.87 3.06
CA THR A 16 0.79 16.00 3.84
C THR A 16 1.93 16.56 4.67
N GLN A 17 2.34 17.80 4.37
CA GLN A 17 3.46 18.46 5.03
C GLN A 17 3.01 19.11 6.35
N TRP A 18 3.86 19.01 7.36
CA TRP A 18 3.70 19.63 8.67
C TRP A 18 4.90 20.51 8.99
N GLY A 19 4.69 21.42 9.93
CA GLY A 19 5.67 22.41 10.35
C GLY A 19 5.18 23.17 11.57
N GLU A 20 6.00 24.10 12.06
CA GLU A 20 5.59 25.01 13.12
C GLU A 20 4.41 25.87 12.65
N ASN A 21 3.42 26.06 13.52
CA ASN A 21 2.19 26.82 13.24
C ASN A 21 1.44 26.42 11.96
N THR A 22 1.58 25.17 11.51
CA THR A 22 0.97 24.68 10.28
C THR A 22 -0.40 24.07 10.57
N THR A 23 -1.41 24.46 9.79
CA THR A 23 -2.77 23.91 9.89
C THR A 23 -3.09 23.07 8.66
N ASN A 24 -3.54 21.84 8.89
CA ASN A 24 -4.14 21.00 7.85
C ASN A 24 -5.60 20.72 8.18
N THR A 25 -6.41 20.56 7.14
CA THR A 25 -7.84 20.26 7.25
C THR A 25 -8.16 18.95 6.50
N ALA A 26 -8.91 18.09 7.16
CA ALA A 26 -9.36 16.82 6.61
C ALA A 26 -10.41 17.04 5.51
N ARG A 27 -10.61 16.03 4.64
CA ARG A 27 -11.65 16.08 3.62
C ARG A 27 -13.04 16.21 4.28
N GLU A 28 -13.95 16.87 3.57
CA GLU A 28 -15.37 16.88 3.90
C GLU A 28 -15.97 15.47 3.99
N GLY A 29 -16.98 15.30 4.84
CA GLY A 29 -17.66 14.01 5.04
C GLY A 29 -17.79 13.60 6.50
N LYS A 30 -18.51 12.50 6.75
CA LYS A 30 -18.76 11.99 8.10
C LYS A 30 -17.44 11.61 8.80
N PRO A 31 -17.16 12.12 10.01
CA PRO A 31 -15.93 11.78 10.72
C PRO A 31 -15.80 10.28 10.96
N LYS A 32 -14.79 9.66 10.33
CA LYS A 32 -14.45 8.25 10.56
C LYS A 32 -12.94 8.10 10.69
N LEU A 33 -12.48 7.52 11.80
CA LEU A 33 -11.06 7.23 11.99
C LEU A 33 -10.54 6.32 10.87
N CYS A 34 -9.26 6.51 10.51
CA CYS A 34 -8.53 5.77 9.49
C CYS A 34 -9.04 6.04 8.05
N THR A 35 -9.75 7.15 7.87
CA THR A 35 -10.12 7.70 6.56
C THR A 35 -9.52 9.11 6.41
N ASP A 36 -9.62 9.69 5.21
CA ASP A 36 -9.19 11.07 4.93
C ASP A 36 -10.16 12.13 5.47
N THR A 37 -11.29 11.72 6.06
CA THR A 37 -12.30 12.61 6.64
C THR A 37 -11.94 13.14 8.03
N VAL A 38 -10.86 12.64 8.65
CA VAL A 38 -10.32 13.13 9.93
C VAL A 38 -8.79 13.09 9.95
N ILE A 39 -8.19 14.03 10.67
CA ILE A 39 -6.76 14.04 10.98
C ILE A 39 -6.54 13.37 12.32
N HIS A 40 -5.68 12.35 12.35
CA HIS A 40 -5.34 11.64 13.58
C HIS A 40 -4.41 12.41 14.50
N TYR A 41 -4.66 12.29 15.80
CA TYR A 41 -3.81 12.76 16.89
C TYR A 41 -3.84 11.76 18.07
N TYR A 42 -2.88 11.91 18.97
CA TYR A 42 -2.80 11.22 20.26
C TYR A 42 -3.10 12.19 21.41
N ASP A 43 -3.69 11.69 22.49
CA ASP A 43 -4.00 12.53 23.66
C ASP A 43 -2.78 12.76 24.57
N HIS A 44 -1.71 11.96 24.41
CA HIS A 44 -0.49 12.07 25.21
C HIS A 44 0.75 11.72 24.36
N PRO A 45 1.92 12.36 24.58
CA PRO A 45 3.14 12.08 23.80
C PRO A 45 3.64 10.64 23.97
N LEU A 46 3.49 10.05 25.17
CA LEU A 46 3.83 8.63 25.38
C LEU A 46 2.95 7.70 24.53
N LEU A 47 1.65 7.98 24.40
CA LEU A 47 0.77 7.17 23.55
C LEU A 47 1.20 7.23 22.09
N ALA A 48 1.63 8.40 21.61
CA ALA A 48 2.17 8.54 20.26
C ALA A 48 3.36 7.60 20.03
N VAL A 49 4.33 7.57 20.96
CA VAL A 49 5.55 6.73 20.85
C VAL A 49 5.27 5.24 21.06
N LEU A 50 4.38 4.90 22.01
CA LEU A 50 4.04 3.52 22.33
C LEU A 50 3.22 2.86 21.21
N LEU A 51 2.33 3.62 20.56
CA LEU A 51 1.46 3.14 19.48
C LEU A 51 2.06 3.29 18.08
N ASN A 52 3.18 4.01 17.92
CA ASN A 52 3.86 4.17 16.63
C ASN A 52 4.03 2.84 15.87
N PRO A 53 4.54 1.73 16.49
CA PRO A 53 4.82 0.49 15.76
C PRO A 53 3.60 -0.14 15.06
N ILE A 54 2.40 0.06 15.60
CA ILE A 54 1.15 -0.53 15.09
C ILE A 54 0.27 0.46 14.32
N HIS A 55 0.53 1.77 14.43
CA HIS A 55 -0.30 2.80 13.80
C HIS A 55 0.31 3.39 12.52
N VAL A 56 1.58 3.80 12.55
CA VAL A 56 2.21 4.50 11.43
C VAL A 56 3.61 3.99 11.10
N HIS A 57 4.27 3.32 12.05
CA HIS A 57 5.57 2.67 11.88
C HIS A 57 6.67 3.61 11.33
N PHE A 58 6.69 4.87 11.78
CA PHE A 58 7.73 5.80 11.35
C PHE A 58 9.07 5.48 12.01
N SER A 59 10.14 5.50 11.19
CA SER A 59 11.53 5.51 11.65
C SER A 59 12.00 6.94 11.90
N ASN A 60 12.63 7.20 13.06
CA ASN A 60 13.05 8.53 13.53
C ASN A 60 11.98 9.63 13.38
N PRO A 61 10.78 9.45 13.97
CA PRO A 61 9.70 10.40 13.79
C PRO A 61 9.94 11.71 14.55
N HIS A 62 9.36 12.79 14.03
CA HIS A 62 9.18 14.01 14.79
C HIS A 62 7.82 14.01 15.52
N LEU A 63 7.79 14.61 16.70
CA LEU A 63 6.61 14.70 17.54
C LEU A 63 6.17 16.16 17.64
N TRP A 64 4.94 16.42 17.21
CA TRP A 64 4.36 17.76 17.21
C TRP A 64 3.35 17.90 18.34
N GLU A 65 3.50 18.98 19.09
CA GLU A 65 2.45 19.49 19.98
C GLU A 65 1.48 20.34 19.16
N GLY A 66 0.17 20.13 19.30
CA GLY A 66 -0.81 20.84 18.49
C GLY A 66 -2.23 20.86 19.07
N LYS A 67 -3.10 21.59 18.38
CA LYS A 67 -4.51 21.79 18.76
C LYS A 67 -5.43 21.33 17.64
N GLY A 68 -6.54 20.71 18.03
CA GLY A 68 -7.61 20.30 17.14
C GLY A 68 -8.83 19.90 17.96
N GLN A 69 -10.02 20.20 17.46
CA GLN A 69 -11.27 19.83 18.14
C GLN A 69 -11.61 18.38 17.83
N ARG A 70 -11.83 17.57 18.87
CA ARG A 70 -12.18 16.15 18.75
C ARG A 70 -13.50 16.00 17.98
N THR A 71 -13.47 15.17 16.94
CA THR A 71 -14.67 14.75 16.18
C THR A 71 -14.85 13.24 16.16
N ALA A 72 -13.81 12.46 16.48
CA ALA A 72 -13.87 11.02 16.65
C ALA A 72 -12.80 10.55 17.65
N HIS A 73 -13.00 9.38 18.28
CA HIS A 73 -12.03 8.76 19.18
C HIS A 73 -12.33 7.28 19.37
N ASP A 74 -11.30 6.43 19.46
CA ASP A 74 -11.41 4.96 19.62
C ASP A 74 -10.74 4.43 20.90
N GLY A 75 -10.40 5.29 21.84
CA GLY A 75 -9.63 4.95 23.04
C GLY A 75 -8.12 5.02 22.85
N LEU A 76 -7.61 4.77 21.64
CA LEU A 76 -6.16 4.73 21.32
C LEU A 76 -5.68 6.01 20.63
N LYS A 77 -6.52 6.59 19.76
CA LYS A 77 -6.28 7.82 19.02
C LYS A 77 -7.56 8.62 18.83
N GLY A 78 -7.38 9.92 18.62
CA GLY A 78 -8.45 10.84 18.26
C GLY A 78 -8.38 11.26 16.81
N GLY A 79 -9.49 11.81 16.33
CA GLY A 79 -9.62 12.47 15.04
C GLY A 79 -10.17 13.88 15.22
N CYS A 80 -9.70 14.82 14.40
CA CYS A 80 -10.27 16.16 14.27
C CYS A 80 -10.44 16.54 12.80
N LYS A 81 -11.24 17.57 12.52
CA LYS A 81 -11.39 18.11 11.17
C LYS A 81 -10.25 19.03 10.78
N SER A 82 -9.79 19.87 11.70
CA SER A 82 -8.65 20.75 11.52
C SER A 82 -7.67 20.53 12.65
N PHE A 83 -6.37 20.47 12.32
CA PHE A 83 -5.29 20.32 13.29
C PHE A 83 -4.19 21.32 12.99
N THR A 84 -3.82 22.11 13.99
CA THR A 84 -2.71 23.05 13.94
C THR A 84 -1.56 22.52 14.78
N THR A 85 -0.43 22.19 14.15
CA THR A 85 0.83 21.93 14.85
C THR A 85 1.39 23.25 15.35
N ILE A 86 1.73 23.32 16.64
CA ILE A 86 2.26 24.52 17.29
C ILE A 86 3.78 24.50 17.24
N ARG A 87 4.40 23.40 17.67
CA ARG A 87 5.86 23.23 17.71
C ARG A 87 6.26 21.76 17.74
N CYS A 88 7.47 21.48 17.29
CA CYS A 88 8.09 20.16 17.48
C CYS A 88 8.61 20.06 18.93
N ILE A 89 8.41 18.91 19.57
CA ILE A 89 8.88 18.63 20.92
C ILE A 89 9.75 17.36 20.91
N PRO A 90 10.65 17.19 21.91
CA PRO A 90 11.45 15.98 22.01
C PRO A 90 10.59 14.72 22.08
N LEU A 91 11.00 13.69 21.34
CA LEU A 91 10.35 12.39 21.39
C LEU A 91 10.61 11.74 22.76
N PRO A 92 9.58 11.30 23.50
CA PRO A 92 9.77 10.56 24.73
C PRO A 92 10.66 9.32 24.52
N LYS A 93 11.69 9.18 25.36
CA LYS A 93 12.55 7.99 25.37
C LYS A 93 11.84 6.87 26.13
N VAL A 94 11.56 5.76 25.45
CA VAL A 94 10.87 4.60 26.02
C VAL A 94 11.76 3.36 25.84
N THR A 95 12.07 2.68 26.94
CA THR A 95 12.86 1.44 26.93
C THR A 95 12.03 0.24 26.49
N THR A 96 12.68 -0.85 26.08
CA THR A 96 12.01 -2.11 25.75
C THR A 96 11.13 -2.60 26.92
N ASN A 97 11.66 -2.59 28.14
CA ASN A 97 10.90 -2.98 29.33
C ASN A 97 9.66 -2.10 29.57
N GLN A 98 9.72 -0.80 29.27
CA GLN A 98 8.55 0.07 29.37
C GLN A 98 7.51 -0.25 28.29
N ARG A 99 7.93 -0.62 27.07
CA ARG A 99 7.02 -1.07 26.00
C ARG A 99 6.33 -2.37 26.35
N VAL A 100 7.09 -3.36 26.83
CA VAL A 100 6.54 -4.66 27.28
C VAL A 100 5.58 -4.46 28.45
N ARG A 101 5.94 -3.61 29.42
CA ARG A 101 5.06 -3.23 30.52
C ARG A 101 3.73 -2.65 30.01
N PHE A 102 3.79 -1.72 29.06
CA PHE A 102 2.59 -1.13 28.47
C PHE A 102 1.72 -2.19 27.78
N ALA A 103 2.32 -3.06 26.96
CA ALA A 103 1.60 -4.13 26.28
C ALA A 103 0.92 -5.11 27.25
N ILE A 104 1.63 -5.53 28.32
CA ILE A 104 1.07 -6.40 29.36
C ILE A 104 -0.12 -5.74 30.05
N LEU A 105 -0.01 -4.46 30.41
CA LEU A 105 -1.10 -3.72 31.03
C LEU A 105 -2.31 -3.63 30.09
N CYS A 106 -2.10 -3.33 28.80
CA CYS A 106 -3.19 -3.35 27.81
C CYS A 106 -3.85 -4.72 27.68
N ALA A 107 -3.08 -5.80 27.71
CA ALA A 107 -3.60 -7.15 27.63
C ALA A 107 -4.44 -7.53 28.86
N LEU A 108 -3.99 -7.17 30.07
CA LEU A 108 -4.72 -7.42 31.32
C LEU A 108 -6.11 -6.75 31.37
N GLU A 109 -6.31 -5.63 30.66
CA GLU A 109 -7.62 -4.96 30.59
C GLU A 109 -8.66 -5.76 29.79
N VAL A 110 -8.23 -6.61 28.86
CA VAL A 110 -9.13 -7.30 27.90
C VAL A 110 -9.07 -8.82 27.98
N TYR A 111 -8.03 -9.38 28.61
CA TYR A 111 -7.77 -10.81 28.67
C TYR A 111 -7.61 -11.28 30.12
N GLN A 112 -8.59 -12.04 30.61
CA GLN A 112 -8.79 -12.39 32.02
C GLN A 112 -8.46 -13.85 32.34
N ASP A 113 -7.52 -14.46 31.61
CA ASP A 113 -7.03 -15.80 31.94
C ASP A 113 -6.17 -15.76 33.21
N LYS A 114 -6.44 -16.68 34.14
CA LYS A 114 -5.79 -16.72 35.46
C LYS A 114 -4.29 -17.04 35.38
N ASN A 115 -3.88 -17.87 34.41
CA ASN A 115 -2.46 -18.22 34.26
C ASN A 115 -1.69 -17.04 33.68
N PHE A 116 -2.23 -16.40 32.65
CA PHE A 116 -1.69 -15.16 32.09
C PHE A 116 -1.61 -14.06 33.13
N GLU A 117 -2.68 -13.80 33.88
CA GLU A 117 -2.71 -12.74 34.89
C GLU A 117 -1.62 -12.97 35.95
N LYS A 118 -1.50 -14.21 36.44
CA LYS A 118 -0.46 -14.58 37.40
C LYS A 118 0.94 -14.30 36.84
N TRP A 119 1.22 -14.73 35.61
CA TRP A 119 2.50 -14.46 34.95
C TRP A 119 2.75 -12.96 34.78
N ALA A 120 1.78 -12.23 34.22
CA ALA A 120 1.86 -10.80 33.96
C ALA A 120 2.16 -10.01 35.23
N ILE A 121 1.48 -10.31 36.34
CA ILE A 121 1.73 -9.68 37.64
C ILE A 121 3.14 -9.96 38.15
N GLN A 122 3.68 -11.17 37.96
CA GLN A 122 5.07 -11.48 38.35
C GLN A 122 6.10 -10.78 37.46
N TRP A 123 5.86 -10.71 36.15
CA TRP A 123 6.68 -9.96 35.20
C TRP A 123 6.75 -8.48 35.58
N LEU A 124 5.59 -7.88 35.89
CA LEU A 124 5.45 -6.49 36.33
C LEU A 124 6.14 -6.20 37.67
N LYS A 125 6.29 -7.22 38.54
CA LYS A 125 7.01 -7.16 39.82
C LYS A 125 8.51 -7.44 39.71
N ASN A 126 9.05 -7.56 38.50
CA ASN A 126 10.46 -7.89 38.22
C ASN A 126 10.87 -9.30 38.68
N LYS A 127 9.92 -10.20 38.98
CA LYS A 127 10.21 -11.53 39.54
C LYS A 127 10.39 -12.61 38.48
N ASP A 128 9.82 -12.40 37.29
CA ASP A 128 9.90 -13.31 36.16
C ASP A 128 10.37 -12.54 34.91
N ARG A 129 11.59 -12.01 34.99
CA ARG A 129 12.28 -11.31 33.90
C ARG A 129 13.44 -12.10 33.32
N THR A 130 13.62 -13.34 33.79
CA THR A 130 14.87 -14.09 33.60
C THR A 130 15.00 -14.68 32.20
N THR A 131 16.25 -14.63 31.73
CA THR A 131 16.84 -14.83 30.40
C THR A 131 16.55 -16.16 29.68
N ALA A 132 15.72 -17.06 30.19
CA ALA A 132 15.27 -18.23 29.42
C ALA A 132 14.35 -17.83 28.25
N ALA A 133 13.63 -16.71 28.41
CA ALA A 133 12.88 -16.07 27.32
C ALA A 133 13.76 -15.22 26.39
N ASP A 134 15.02 -14.94 26.75
CA ASP A 134 15.94 -14.19 25.89
C ASP A 134 16.47 -15.09 24.76
N ALA A 135 16.83 -16.36 25.03
CA ALA A 135 17.28 -17.27 23.97
C ALA A 135 16.17 -17.59 22.94
N ALA A 136 14.91 -17.69 23.38
CA ALA A 136 13.77 -17.89 22.48
C ALA A 136 13.35 -16.60 21.75
N SER A 137 13.45 -15.43 22.39
CA SER A 137 13.11 -14.15 21.74
C SER A 137 14.17 -13.64 20.78
N TYR A 138 15.46 -13.98 20.97
CA TYR A 138 16.47 -13.78 19.93
C TYR A 138 16.24 -14.71 18.73
N ALA A 139 15.83 -15.96 18.95
CA ALA A 139 15.48 -16.88 17.88
C ALA A 139 14.22 -16.44 17.11
N ASP A 140 13.18 -15.97 17.79
CA ASP A 140 11.95 -15.47 17.16
C ASP A 140 12.14 -14.11 16.47
N ALA A 141 12.97 -13.22 17.03
CA ALA A 141 13.32 -11.95 16.38
C ALA A 141 14.22 -12.16 15.16
N ASP A 142 15.15 -13.12 15.19
CA ASP A 142 15.93 -13.52 14.02
C ASP A 142 15.05 -14.21 12.98
N ALA A 143 14.11 -15.07 13.39
CA ALA A 143 13.18 -15.72 12.47
C ALA A 143 12.25 -14.70 11.79
N ALA A 144 11.73 -13.71 12.53
CA ALA A 144 10.93 -12.63 11.96
C ALA A 144 11.77 -11.74 11.02
N THR A 145 12.99 -11.40 11.41
CA THR A 145 13.91 -10.61 10.57
C THR A 145 14.30 -11.37 9.30
N ALA A 146 14.57 -12.67 9.40
CA ALA A 146 14.85 -13.54 8.27
C ALA A 146 13.63 -13.71 7.35
N ALA A 147 12.42 -13.81 7.91
CA ALA A 147 11.18 -13.88 7.13
C ALA A 147 10.91 -12.56 6.37
N TYR A 148 11.14 -11.40 7.00
CA TYR A 148 11.04 -10.11 6.32
C TYR A 148 12.10 -9.96 5.22
N ALA A 149 13.36 -10.34 5.49
CA ALA A 149 14.42 -10.31 4.50
C ALA A 149 14.16 -11.26 3.32
N ALA A 150 13.61 -12.45 3.58
CA ALA A 150 13.21 -13.40 2.55
C ALA A 150 12.02 -12.87 1.72
N ALA A 151 11.05 -12.21 2.35
CA ALA A 151 9.93 -11.59 1.65
C ALA A 151 10.37 -10.42 0.76
N ASP A 152 11.28 -9.56 1.24
CA ASP A 152 11.86 -8.47 0.44
C ASP A 152 12.70 -9.01 -0.72
N ALA A 153 13.51 -10.06 -0.49
CA ALA A 153 14.26 -10.72 -1.55
C ALA A 153 13.32 -11.34 -2.61
N ALA A 154 12.25 -12.01 -2.19
CA ALA A 154 11.25 -12.57 -3.10
C ALA A 154 10.53 -11.47 -3.89
N ALA A 155 10.18 -10.34 -3.27
CA ALA A 155 9.59 -9.19 -3.94
C ALA A 155 10.54 -8.56 -4.97
N ALA A 156 11.84 -8.46 -4.64
CA ALA A 156 12.85 -7.96 -5.56
C ALA A 156 13.04 -8.89 -6.78
N TYR A 157 13.05 -10.21 -6.56
CA TYR A 157 13.08 -11.21 -7.65
C TYR A 157 11.82 -11.18 -8.51
N ALA A 158 10.64 -11.01 -7.90
CA ALA A 158 9.39 -10.88 -8.65
C ALA A 158 9.38 -9.59 -9.50
N ALA A 159 9.91 -8.49 -8.98
CA ALA A 159 10.02 -7.23 -9.71
C ALA A 159 10.98 -7.33 -10.90
N THR A 160 12.16 -7.94 -10.73
CA THR A 160 13.10 -8.14 -11.85
C THR A 160 12.54 -9.08 -12.92
N ALA A 161 11.86 -10.15 -12.51
CA ALA A 161 11.16 -11.04 -13.45
C ALA A 161 10.04 -10.31 -14.21
N ALA A 162 9.28 -9.45 -13.55
CA ALA A 162 8.23 -8.65 -14.20
C ALA A 162 8.82 -7.64 -15.20
N TYR A 163 9.94 -6.99 -14.88
CA TYR A 163 10.64 -6.11 -15.83
C TYR A 163 11.15 -6.86 -17.06
N ALA A 164 11.76 -8.04 -16.88
CA ALA A 164 12.21 -8.87 -17.99
C ALA A 164 11.04 -9.35 -18.88
N ALA A 165 9.90 -9.70 -18.27
CA ALA A 165 8.68 -10.07 -19.00
C ALA A 165 8.11 -8.87 -19.78
N ALA A 166 8.16 -7.66 -19.22
CA ALA A 166 7.71 -6.46 -19.91
C ALA A 166 8.62 -6.12 -21.11
N ASP A 167 9.94 -6.24 -20.96
CA ASP A 167 10.91 -5.96 -22.01
C ASP A 167 10.78 -6.95 -23.19
N THR A 168 10.62 -8.24 -22.88
CA THR A 168 10.37 -9.27 -23.90
C THR A 168 9.04 -9.05 -24.62
N ALA A 169 7.98 -8.66 -23.92
CA ALA A 169 6.70 -8.31 -24.54
C ALA A 169 6.80 -7.08 -25.44
N TYR A 170 7.57 -6.06 -25.04
CA TYR A 170 7.82 -4.86 -25.83
C TYR A 170 8.58 -5.19 -27.13
N ALA A 171 9.64 -5.99 -27.03
CA ALA A 171 10.40 -6.44 -28.20
C ALA A 171 9.53 -7.25 -29.18
N ALA A 172 8.67 -8.14 -28.68
CA ALA A 172 7.74 -8.92 -29.51
C ALA A 172 6.71 -8.03 -30.21
N ALA A 173 6.18 -7.02 -29.51
CA ALA A 173 5.24 -6.05 -30.11
C ALA A 173 5.90 -5.23 -31.23
N TYR A 174 7.16 -4.82 -31.04
CA TYR A 174 7.92 -4.09 -32.05
C TYR A 174 8.17 -4.94 -33.30
N ALA A 175 8.61 -6.19 -33.12
CA ALA A 175 8.83 -7.12 -34.23
C ALA A 175 7.54 -7.42 -35.02
N ALA A 176 6.39 -7.52 -34.33
CA ALA A 176 5.10 -7.69 -34.98
C ALA A 176 4.70 -6.47 -35.82
N ALA A 177 5.01 -5.25 -35.34
CA ALA A 177 4.75 -4.02 -36.08
C ALA A 177 5.62 -3.93 -37.35
N ASP A 178 6.90 -4.26 -37.27
CA ASP A 178 7.82 -4.30 -38.42
C ASP A 178 7.35 -5.33 -39.47
N ALA A 179 6.92 -6.52 -39.03
CA ALA A 179 6.38 -7.54 -39.92
C ALA A 179 5.09 -7.08 -40.63
N ALA A 180 4.20 -6.39 -39.91
CA ALA A 180 2.99 -5.81 -40.50
C ALA A 180 3.31 -4.73 -41.54
N TYR A 181 4.32 -3.89 -41.28
CA TYR A 181 4.76 -2.87 -42.23
C TYR A 181 5.35 -3.50 -43.50
N ALA A 182 6.19 -4.53 -43.35
CA ALA A 182 6.75 -5.27 -44.48
C ALA A 182 5.67 -5.95 -45.32
N ALA A 183 4.67 -6.56 -44.68
CA ALA A 183 3.53 -7.15 -45.37
C ALA A 183 2.69 -6.10 -46.13
N ALA A 184 2.47 -4.92 -45.55
CA ALA A 184 1.78 -3.82 -46.21
C ALA A 184 2.57 -3.31 -47.43
N ALA A 185 3.89 -3.17 -47.31
CA ALA A 185 4.75 -2.77 -48.42
C ALA A 185 4.74 -3.82 -49.56
N ALA A 186 4.78 -5.11 -49.22
CA ALA A 186 4.69 -6.19 -50.19
C ALA A 186 3.32 -6.22 -50.89
N ALA A 187 2.23 -6.00 -50.14
CA ALA A 187 0.88 -5.88 -50.70
C ALA A 187 0.76 -4.67 -51.64
N TYR A 188 1.37 -3.54 -51.29
CA TYR A 188 1.42 -2.37 -52.14
C TYR A 188 2.21 -2.63 -53.43
N ALA A 189 3.40 -3.25 -53.33
CA ALA A 189 4.19 -3.63 -54.49
C ALA A 189 3.47 -4.67 -55.38
N ALA A 190 2.74 -5.61 -54.78
CA ALA A 190 1.92 -6.57 -55.52
C ALA A 190 0.70 -5.91 -56.18
N ALA A 191 0.11 -4.88 -55.55
CA ALA A 191 -0.94 -4.08 -56.15
C ALA A 191 -0.41 -3.20 -57.30
N ASP A 192 0.81 -2.69 -57.18
CA ASP A 192 1.52 -1.92 -58.21
C ASP A 192 1.85 -2.82 -59.42
N THR A 193 2.38 -4.03 -59.19
CA THR A 193 2.60 -5.00 -60.27
C THR A 193 1.29 -5.52 -60.86
N ALA A 194 0.21 -5.62 -60.07
CA ALA A 194 -1.13 -5.94 -60.56
C ALA A 194 -1.75 -4.78 -61.34
N TYR A 195 -1.41 -3.53 -61.01
CA TYR A 195 -1.80 -2.33 -61.78
C TYR A 195 -1.05 -2.27 -63.12
N ASP A 196 0.24 -2.61 -63.12
CA ASP A 196 1.04 -2.76 -64.36
C ASP A 196 0.59 -3.98 -65.20
N ALA A 197 0.10 -5.05 -64.57
CA ALA A 197 -0.48 -6.20 -65.27
C ALA A 197 -1.93 -5.95 -65.74
N ALA A 198 -2.66 -5.02 -65.10
CA ALA A 198 -4.02 -4.62 -65.44
C ALA A 198 -4.13 -3.73 -66.69
N ASP A 199 -3.01 -3.43 -67.37
CA ASP A 199 -3.01 -3.00 -68.77
C ASP A 199 -3.26 -4.16 -69.77
N THR A 200 -3.71 -5.32 -69.27
CA THR A 200 -4.24 -6.42 -70.09
C THR A 200 -5.63 -6.90 -69.60
N TYR A 201 -6.65 -6.28 -70.20
CA TYR A 201 -8.03 -6.72 -70.46
C TYR A 201 -8.79 -7.63 -69.45
N ASP A 202 -9.83 -7.03 -68.85
CA ASP A 202 -11.19 -7.53 -68.56
C ASP A 202 -11.42 -9.02 -68.19
N ALA A 203 -11.96 -9.25 -66.97
CA ALA A 203 -13.38 -9.60 -66.79
C ALA A 203 -13.73 -10.06 -65.36
N ALA A 204 -14.72 -9.37 -64.79
CA ALA A 204 -15.86 -9.87 -64.02
C ALA A 204 -15.69 -11.03 -62.99
N ALA A 205 -15.88 -10.65 -61.72
CA ALA A 205 -16.87 -11.21 -60.79
C ALA A 205 -16.93 -12.74 -60.57
N ALA A 206 -16.22 -13.22 -59.54
CA ALA A 206 -16.73 -14.22 -58.60
C ALA A 206 -15.86 -14.31 -57.33
N ALA A 207 -16.41 -13.86 -56.20
CA ALA A 207 -16.15 -14.30 -54.80
C ALA A 207 -16.03 -13.16 -53.77
N ALA A 208 -17.06 -12.31 -53.71
CA ALA A 208 -17.50 -11.80 -52.42
C ALA A 208 -18.34 -12.90 -51.75
N ALA A 209 -17.82 -13.57 -50.70
CA ALA A 209 -18.55 -14.20 -49.57
C ALA A 209 -17.77 -15.36 -48.89
N ALA A 210 -16.71 -15.04 -48.14
CA ALA A 210 -16.20 -15.81 -46.99
C ALA A 210 -15.03 -15.01 -46.37
N ALA A 211 -14.99 -14.51 -45.15
CA ALA A 211 -15.88 -14.56 -44.00
C ALA A 211 -15.53 -13.35 -43.08
N ALA A 212 -16.48 -12.45 -42.79
CA ALA A 212 -16.47 -11.57 -41.62
C ALA A 212 -17.79 -10.78 -41.50
N ALA A 213 -18.90 -11.50 -41.38
CA ALA A 213 -20.00 -10.97 -40.57
C ALA A 213 -19.51 -10.93 -39.11
N ALA A 214 -19.77 -9.80 -38.45
CA ALA A 214 -19.54 -9.48 -37.02
C ALA A 214 -18.16 -8.89 -36.62
N ALA A 215 -17.97 -7.59 -36.86
CA ALA A 215 -16.98 -6.76 -36.15
C ALA A 215 -17.62 -5.55 -35.42
N GLY A 216 -18.92 -5.65 -35.08
CA GLY A 216 -19.61 -4.66 -34.26
C GLY A 216 -19.34 -4.87 -32.76
N LEU A 217 -18.18 -4.42 -32.25
CA LEU A 217 -17.91 -4.36 -30.81
C LEU A 217 -17.21 -3.06 -30.42
N THR A 218 -17.77 -2.36 -29.42
CA THR A 218 -17.29 -1.08 -28.89
C THR A 218 -16.64 -1.25 -27.51
N SER A 219 -15.78 -0.29 -27.14
CA SER A 219 -14.98 -0.20 -25.89
C SER A 219 -15.76 -0.47 -24.58
N LYS A 220 -17.09 -0.31 -24.57
CA LYS A 220 -17.93 -0.61 -23.39
C LYS A 220 -18.02 -2.10 -23.02
N ARG A 221 -17.77 -3.04 -23.96
CA ARG A 221 -17.86 -4.49 -23.68
C ARG A 221 -16.60 -5.05 -22.99
N LEU A 222 -15.44 -4.44 -23.22
CA LEU A 222 -14.18 -4.79 -22.52
C LEU A 222 -14.25 -4.43 -21.03
N ILE A 223 -14.93 -3.33 -20.67
CA ILE A 223 -15.11 -2.87 -19.28
C ILE A 223 -16.07 -3.78 -18.48
N GLN A 224 -17.00 -4.49 -19.12
CA GLN A 224 -17.88 -5.44 -18.43
C GLN A 224 -17.20 -6.80 -18.16
N LEU A 225 -16.31 -7.27 -19.04
CA LEU A 225 -15.53 -8.50 -18.82
C LEU A 225 -14.54 -8.32 -17.65
N ALA A 226 -13.94 -7.14 -17.51
CA ALA A 226 -13.12 -6.77 -16.35
C ALA A 226 -13.91 -6.77 -15.01
N LYS A 227 -15.22 -6.47 -15.04
CA LYS A 227 -16.10 -6.52 -13.85
C LYS A 227 -16.56 -7.93 -13.49
N GLN A 228 -16.43 -8.89 -14.39
CA GLN A 228 -16.78 -10.29 -14.14
C GLN A 228 -15.60 -11.09 -13.60
N ALA A 229 -14.36 -10.72 -13.97
CA ALA A 229 -13.13 -11.31 -13.43
C ALA A 229 -12.84 -10.97 -11.95
N MET A 230 -13.45 -9.89 -11.42
CA MET A 230 -13.31 -9.45 -10.02
C MET A 230 -14.41 -9.97 -9.08
N ARG A 231 -15.13 -11.03 -9.47
CA ARG A 231 -15.98 -11.78 -8.53
C ARG A 231 -15.27 -13.09 -8.18
N GLU A 232 -14.65 -13.14 -7.02
CA GLU A 232 -14.64 -14.36 -6.22
C GLU A 232 -15.84 -14.23 -5.24
N GLU A 233 -16.48 -15.24 -4.70
CA GLU A 233 -16.12 -16.61 -4.35
C GLU A 233 -17.44 -17.38 -4.25
N LYS A 234 -17.41 -18.71 -4.40
CA LYS A 234 -18.16 -19.58 -3.51
C LYS A 234 -17.59 -21.00 -3.57
N GLU A 235 -16.95 -21.32 -2.45
CA GLU A 235 -16.59 -22.63 -1.90
C GLU A 235 -15.43 -23.39 -2.56
#